data_AF-A0A968JPH7-F1
#
_entry.id   AF-A0A968JPH7-F1
#
_cell.length_a   1.000
_cell.length_b   1.000
_cell.length_c   1.000
_cell.angle_alpha   90.00
_cell.angle_beta   90.00
_cell.angle_gamma   90.00
#
_symmetry.space_group_name_H-M   'P 1'
#
loop_
_entity.id
_entity.type
_entity.pdbx_description
1 polymer ?
#
loop_
_entity_poly.entity_id
_entity_poly.type
_entity_poly.pdbx_seq_one_letter_code
_entity_poly.pdbx_strand_id
1 'polypeptide(L)' 'MILQITYRINKKKHASIWALQVKNILGSPLVEGFEYNYRIQSIVESKTIVVLPVLSYKIEF' A
#
# COMPACT_ATOMS: atom_id res chain seq x y z
N MET A 1 4.13 -1.08 -7.12
CA MET A 1 4.43 0.38 -7.19
C MET A 1 4.02 1.07 -5.91
N ILE A 2 4.78 2.05 -5.41
CA ILE A 2 4.45 2.83 -4.20
C ILE A 2 4.30 4.30 -4.60
N LEU A 3 3.25 4.96 -4.11
CA LEU A 3 3.07 6.41 -4.22
C LEU A 3 3.07 7.02 -2.82
N GLN A 4 3.75 8.15 -2.64
CA GLN A 4 3.78 8.87 -1.37
C GLN A 4 3.67 10.38 -1.59
N ILE A 5 2.79 11.02 -0.82
CA ILE A 5 2.62 12.46 -0.75
C ILE A 5 2.93 12.89 0.68
N THR A 6 3.79 13.89 0.84
CA THR A 6 4.16 14.43 2.15
C THR A 6 3.88 15.93 2.16
N TYR A 7 3.29 16.42 3.24
CA TYR A 7 2.95 17.82 3.44
C TYR A 7 3.44 18.32 4.79
N ARG A 8 4.30 19.36 4.76
CA ARG A 8 4.88 19.97 5.96
C ARG A 8 4.26 21.34 6.22
N ILE A 9 3.82 21.57 7.44
CA ILE A 9 3.30 22.85 7.93
C ILE A 9 4.27 23.36 9.00
N ASN A 10 4.90 24.50 8.74
CA ASN A 10 5.77 25.14 9.72
C ASN A 10 4.95 26.12 10.58
N LYS A 11 5.03 25.99 11.91
CA LYS A 11 4.49 26.92 12.90
C LYS A 11 5.64 27.54 13.70
N LYS A 12 5.37 28.62 14.42
CA LYS A 12 6.39 29.35 15.21
C LYS A 12 7.09 28.50 16.29
N LYS A 13 6.48 27.39 16.73
CA LYS A 13 6.96 26.57 17.87
C LYS A 13 7.07 25.06 17.55
N HIS A 14 6.69 24.65 16.35
CA HIS A 14 6.75 23.26 15.91
C HIS A 14 6.54 23.19 14.39
N ALA A 15 6.89 22.05 13.78
CA ALA A 15 6.50 21.70 12.44
C ALA A 15 5.63 20.42 12.47
N SER A 16 4.53 20.44 11.75
CA SER A 16 3.67 19.29 11.53
C SER A 16 3.97 18.69 10.17
N ILE A 17 4.12 17.37 10.09
CA ILE A 17 4.37 16.64 8.84
C ILE A 17 3.28 15.58 8.70
N TRP A 18 2.53 15.67 7.61
CA TRP A 18 1.57 14.65 7.19
C TRP A 18 2.19 13.86 6.06
N ALA A 19 2.08 12.53 6.08
CA ALA A 19 2.44 11.72 4.91
C ALA A 19 1.37 10.68 4.64
N LEU A 20 0.89 10.67 3.40
CA LEU A 20 0.00 9.65 2.86
C LEU A 20 0.81 8.79 1.89
N GLN A 21 0.91 7.50 2.17
CA GLN A 21 1.55 6.52 1.31
C GLN A 21 0.53 5.48 0.87
N VAL A 22 0.57 5.08 -0.40
CA VAL A 22 -0.24 3.99 -0.93
C VAL A 22 0.70 2.96 -1.55
N LYS A 23 0.73 1.76 -1.00
CA LYS A 23 1.46 0.63 -1.58
C LYS A 23 0.55 -0.10 -2.57
N ASN A 24 1.18 -0.54 -3.65
CA ASN A 24 0.55 -1.23 -4.76
C ASN A 24 -0.60 -0.44 -5.43
N ILE A 25 -0.40 0.86 -5.67
CA ILE A 25 -1.44 1.74 -6.21
C ILE A 25 -1.98 1.30 -7.60
N LEU A 26 -1.17 0.59 -8.38
CA LEU A 26 -1.59 0.04 -9.68
C LEU A 26 -2.26 -1.34 -9.56
N GLY A 27 -2.41 -1.87 -8.35
CA GLY A 27 -3.07 -3.17 -8.12
C GLY A 27 -2.34 -4.35 -8.76
N SER A 28 -1.00 -4.32 -8.79
CA SER A 28 -0.22 -5.45 -9.30
C SER A 28 -0.53 -6.71 -8.48
N PRO A 29 -0.91 -7.84 -9.12
CA PRO A 29 -1.25 -9.06 -8.41
C PRO A 29 -0.03 -9.64 -7.70
N LEU A 30 -0.23 -10.10 -6.47
CA LEU A 30 0.71 -10.93 -5.73
C LEU A 30 0.32 -12.38 -5.93
N VAL A 31 1.30 -13.21 -6.30
CA VAL A 31 1.12 -14.66 -6.34
C VAL A 31 1.19 -15.16 -4.90
N GLU A 32 0.06 -15.63 -4.36
CA GLU A 32 -0.02 -16.17 -3.00
C GLU A 32 0.31 -17.67 -2.96
N GLY A 33 0.25 -18.34 -4.11
CA GLY A 33 0.62 -19.73 -4.25
C GLY A 33 -0.10 -20.39 -5.42
N PHE A 34 -0.39 -21.67 -5.25
CA PHE A 34 -1.10 -22.48 -6.24
C PHE A 34 -2.34 -23.09 -5.60
N GLU A 35 -3.45 -23.06 -6.33
CA GLU A 35 -4.71 -23.67 -5.92
C GLU A 35 -5.14 -24.72 -6.94
N TYR A 36 -5.76 -25.79 -6.46
CA TYR A 36 -6.34 -26.80 -7.35
C TYR A 36 -7.74 -26.36 -7.78
N ASN A 37 -7.90 -26.11 -9.08
CA ASN A 37 -9.19 -25.71 -9.64
C ASN A 37 -10.01 -26.95 -10.01
N TYR A 38 -11.00 -27.29 -9.18
CA TYR A 38 -11.88 -28.44 -9.39
C TYR A 38 -12.71 -28.40 -10.68
N ARG A 39 -12.90 -27.23 -11.32
CA ARG A 39 -13.67 -27.12 -12.57
C ARG A 39 -12.87 -27.55 -13.79
N ILE A 40 -11.58 -27.21 -13.83
CA ILE A 40 -10.67 -27.53 -14.95
C ILE A 40 -9.66 -28.62 -14.61
N GLN A 41 -9.77 -29.19 -13.40
CA GLN A 41 -8.94 -30.28 -12.90
C GLN A 41 -7.43 -29.99 -12.98
N SER A 42 -7.03 -28.73 -12.79
CA SER A 42 -5.63 -28.29 -12.90
C SER A 42 -5.21 -27.36 -11.78
N ILE A 43 -3.90 -27.31 -11.55
CA ILE A 43 -3.27 -26.38 -10.61
C ILE A 43 -3.16 -25.01 -11.29
N VAL A 44 -3.70 -23.98 -10.66
CA VAL A 44 -3.64 -22.60 -11.14
C VAL A 44 -2.93 -21.70 -10.14
N GLU A 45 -2.25 -20.66 -10.63
CA GLU A 45 -1.69 -19.62 -9.76
C GLU A 45 -2.81 -18.88 -9.05
N SER A 46 -2.76 -18.87 -7.72
CA SER A 46 -3.61 -18.02 -6.89
C SER A 46 -2.98 -16.64 -6.80
N LYS A 47 -3.76 -15.63 -7.19
CA LYS A 47 -3.33 -14.23 -7.27
C LYS A 47 -4.27 -13.36 -6.48
N THR A 48 -3.71 -12.55 -5.58
CA THR A 48 -4.46 -11.59 -4.78
C THR A 48 -3.91 -10.19 -5.02
N ILE A 49 -4.83 -9.22 -5.10
CA ILE A 49 -4.47 -7.81 -5.24
C ILE A 49 -4.69 -7.14 -3.89
N VAL A 50 -3.61 -6.72 -3.26
CA VAL A 50 -3.65 -5.95 -2.00
C VAL A 50 -3.18 -4.53 -2.28
N VAL A 51 -4.04 -3.54 -1.99
CA VAL A 51 -3.70 -2.12 -2.01
C VAL A 51 -3.71 -1.63 -0.57
N LEU A 52 -2.59 -1.06 -0.10
CA LEU A 52 -2.42 -0.67 1.30
C LEU A 52 -2.20 0.85 1.45
N PRO A 53 -3.20 1.61 1.90
CA PRO A 53 -3.02 3.00 2.29
C PRO A 53 -2.44 3.10 3.71
N VAL A 54 -1.51 4.04 3.90
CA VAL A 54 -0.86 4.35 5.17
C VAL A 54 -0.87 5.85 5.35
N LEU A 55 -1.54 6.32 6.41
CA LEU A 55 -1.51 7.72 6.84
C LEU A 55 -0.62 7.84 8.07
N SER A 56 0.28 8.82 8.06
CA SER A 56 1.15 9.13 9.18
C SER A 56 1.16 10.62 9.47
N TYR A 57 1.34 10.94 10.75
CA TYR A 57 1.43 12.30 11.25
C TYR A 57 2.59 12.40 12.25
N LYS A 58 3.45 13.40 12.05
CA LYS A 58 4.63 13.66 12.89
C LYS A 58 4.65 15.14 13.31
N ILE A 59 5.05 15.39 14.55
CA ILE A 59 5.34 16.73 15.08
C ILE A 59 6.84 16.81 15.39
N GLU A 60 7.50 17.87 14.95
CA GLU A 60 8.87 18.24 15.28
C GLU A 60 8.84 19.54 16.11
N PHE A 61 9.54 19.58 17.24
CA PHE A 61 9.60 20.75 18.14
C PHE A 61 10.87 21.57 17.89
#